data_AF-D8PSQ4-F1
#
_entry.id   AF-D8PSQ4-F1
#
_cell.length_a   1.000
_cell.length_b   1.000
_cell.length_c   1.000
_cell.angle_alpha   90.00
_cell.angle_beta   90.00
_cell.angle_gamma   90.00
#
_symmetry.space_group_name_H-M   'P 1'
#
loop_
_entity.id
_entity.type
_entity.pdbx_description
1 polymer ?
#
loop_
_entity_poly.entity_id
_entity_poly.type
_entity_poly.pdbx_seq_one_letter_code
_entity_poly.pdbx_strand_id
1 'polypeptide(L)'
;MSDTDRLLVQIASYNTALQGLNGVPQDLVDWLSPTLQVSHFLSRERRAPDIVAVGFQELLPLYLGLAGLSKSVIEGRHQHILAEIEAHAPNKEKYSLVGKIVNGGVALLVYALDEGVARRITDVHTSYSSCGPGYMSNKGATGVRFRVAGEDGGLGETFTFVCAHLTAHAEKVADRIADYNHIVGTLLFPPSPGAPSNVPSTIYDSSHLFFFGDLNFRLDLPNSLAPPTSSGYSLMDNNEQLQELKVYDQLSNEKQRRTAFIGLHEGEFWKFKATYKCIIGAVDKYNPARVPAWTDRILYATHSDDPEASESTITNVLYTSIPSYTTSDHKPVVTLLLLPTPTQRTDTIPTIRLPSGYHPSPDPWTKPKRYVGLVLDKVVGITWWLFTLFGMGSSIVGLFNALVGFGAWRWYRWWSSAADEVNGV
;
A
#
# COMPACT_ATOMS: atom_id res chain seq x y z
N MET A 1 3.54 25.03 -24.13
CA MET A 1 4.38 23.93 -23.62
C MET A 1 3.63 22.64 -23.91
N SER A 2 4.29 21.66 -24.49
CA SER A 2 3.67 20.37 -24.85
C SER A 2 3.54 19.47 -23.63
N ASP A 3 2.60 18.51 -23.67
CA ASP A 3 2.42 17.50 -22.60
C ASP A 3 3.68 16.65 -22.33
N THR A 4 4.69 16.72 -23.20
CA THR A 4 6.03 16.13 -23.02
C THR A 4 6.79 16.63 -21.81
N ASP A 5 6.52 17.86 -21.34
CA ASP A 5 7.28 18.50 -20.26
C ASP A 5 6.75 18.11 -18.86
N ARG A 6 5.59 17.45 -18.83
CA ARG A 6 4.91 16.99 -17.60
C ARG A 6 5.37 15.57 -17.26
N LEU A 7 5.45 15.25 -15.97
CA LEU A 7 5.80 13.91 -15.51
C LEU A 7 4.57 12.99 -15.53
N LEU A 8 4.72 11.82 -16.12
CA LEU A 8 3.75 10.73 -16.11
C LEU A 8 4.11 9.74 -15.00
N VAL A 9 3.22 9.56 -14.03
CA VAL A 9 3.42 8.66 -12.88
C VAL A 9 2.43 7.51 -12.95
N GLN A 10 2.94 6.28 -12.91
CA GLN A 10 2.13 5.07 -12.78
C GLN A 10 2.14 4.60 -11.33
N ILE A 11 0.96 4.33 -10.78
CA ILE A 11 0.81 3.79 -9.43
C ILE A 11 -0.05 2.55 -9.49
N ALA A 12 0.45 1.49 -8.86
CA ALA A 12 -0.14 0.17 -8.87
C ALA A 12 -0.27 -0.33 -7.42
N SER A 13 -1.43 -0.84 -7.03
CA SER A 13 -1.67 -1.46 -5.71
C SER A 13 -2.28 -2.84 -5.83
N TYR A 14 -1.80 -3.79 -5.01
CA TYR A 14 -2.39 -5.12 -4.95
C TYR A 14 -2.26 -5.79 -3.58
N ASN A 15 -3.40 -6.15 -2.98
CA ASN A 15 -3.44 -7.06 -1.85
C ASN A 15 -3.32 -8.52 -2.34
N THR A 16 -2.23 -9.19 -1.97
CA THR A 16 -1.89 -10.54 -2.46
C THR A 16 -2.43 -11.68 -1.61
N ALA A 17 -3.29 -11.41 -0.62
CA ALA A 17 -3.92 -12.42 0.23
C ALA A 17 -2.95 -13.43 0.87
N LEU A 18 -1.78 -12.96 1.31
CA LEU A 18 -0.69 -13.75 1.94
C LEU A 18 -0.01 -14.77 1.00
N GLN A 19 -0.18 -14.62 -0.32
CA GLN A 19 0.27 -15.62 -1.30
C GLN A 19 1.70 -15.42 -1.82
N GLY A 20 2.52 -14.55 -1.23
CA GLY A 20 3.88 -14.26 -1.72
C GLY A 20 4.81 -15.45 -1.87
N LEU A 21 4.55 -16.57 -1.18
CA LEU A 21 5.34 -17.80 -1.30
C LEU A 21 4.89 -18.72 -2.44
N ASN A 22 3.66 -18.59 -2.92
CA ASN A 22 3.07 -19.55 -3.84
C ASN A 22 3.55 -19.38 -5.29
N GLY A 23 4.34 -18.33 -5.56
CA GLY A 23 5.04 -18.15 -6.83
C GLY A 23 4.15 -18.27 -8.07
N VAL A 24 2.83 -18.08 -7.93
CA VAL A 24 1.91 -18.25 -9.05
C VAL A 24 2.38 -17.27 -10.13
N PRO A 25 2.69 -17.74 -11.35
CA PRO A 25 3.04 -16.86 -12.46
C PRO A 25 1.85 -15.94 -12.69
N GLN A 26 1.91 -14.76 -12.08
CA GLN A 26 1.02 -13.68 -12.41
C GLN A 26 1.74 -12.96 -13.53
N ASP A 27 1.18 -13.08 -14.72
CA ASP A 27 1.54 -12.24 -15.83
C ASP A 27 1.30 -10.79 -15.41
N LEU A 28 2.38 -10.08 -15.03
CA LEU A 28 2.30 -8.71 -14.53
C LEU A 28 1.94 -7.72 -15.65
N VAL A 29 1.91 -8.17 -16.91
CA VAL A 29 1.78 -7.32 -18.08
C VAL A 29 0.48 -6.55 -18.05
N ASP A 30 -0.67 -7.18 -17.86
CA ASP A 30 -1.96 -6.46 -17.84
C ASP A 30 -2.02 -5.35 -16.77
N TRP A 31 -1.28 -5.51 -15.67
CA TRP A 31 -1.27 -4.57 -14.54
C TRP A 31 -0.19 -3.49 -14.65
N LEU A 32 1.03 -3.86 -15.08
CA LEU A 32 2.19 -2.96 -15.16
C LEU A 32 2.39 -2.36 -16.55
N SER A 33 1.87 -3.01 -17.59
CA SER A 33 1.85 -2.52 -18.96
C SER A 33 0.43 -2.60 -19.51
N PRO A 34 -0.43 -1.62 -19.20
CA PRO A 34 -1.83 -1.65 -19.62
C PRO A 34 -1.93 -1.47 -21.13
N THR A 35 -1.66 -2.52 -21.90
CA THR A 35 -1.45 -2.47 -23.35
C THR A 35 -2.74 -2.70 -24.13
N LEU A 36 -3.75 -3.33 -23.53
CA LEU A 36 -5.05 -3.65 -24.13
C LEU A 36 -6.00 -2.49 -24.49
N GLN A 37 -6.33 -1.68 -23.46
CA GLN A 37 -7.50 -0.77 -23.45
C GLN A 37 -7.18 0.70 -23.17
N VAL A 38 -5.90 1.04 -22.94
CA VAL A 38 -5.41 2.44 -22.87
C VAL A 38 -5.09 2.96 -24.29
N SER A 39 -5.88 2.51 -25.26
CA SER A 39 -5.56 2.57 -26.69
C SER A 39 -5.90 3.90 -27.37
N HIS A 40 -6.15 4.98 -26.62
CA HIS A 40 -6.35 6.32 -27.18
C HIS A 40 -5.36 7.39 -26.68
N PHE A 41 -4.85 7.30 -25.45
CA PHE A 41 -3.79 8.19 -24.97
C PHE A 41 -2.41 7.65 -25.34
N LEU A 42 -2.11 6.40 -24.97
CA LEU A 42 -0.84 5.73 -25.32
C LEU A 42 -0.69 5.49 -26.85
N SER A 43 -1.80 5.46 -27.59
CA SER A 43 -1.73 5.34 -29.07
C SER A 43 -1.38 6.66 -29.76
N ARG A 44 -1.62 7.81 -29.12
CA ARG A 44 -1.24 9.13 -29.64
C ARG A 44 0.16 9.51 -29.20
N GLU A 45 0.53 9.19 -27.96
CA GLU A 45 1.87 9.40 -27.40
C GLU A 45 2.35 8.12 -26.72
N ARG A 46 3.10 7.28 -27.45
CA ARG A 46 3.75 6.07 -26.92
C ARG A 46 4.89 6.45 -25.98
N ARG A 47 4.56 6.90 -24.77
CA ARG A 47 5.51 7.32 -23.74
C ARG A 47 5.45 6.38 -22.53
N ALA A 48 6.62 5.95 -22.05
CA ALA A 48 6.72 5.21 -20.79
C ALA A 48 6.53 6.15 -19.59
N PRO A 49 5.98 5.67 -18.45
CA PRO A 49 5.90 6.47 -17.23
C PRO A 49 7.30 6.91 -16.76
N ASP A 50 7.45 8.16 -16.33
CA ASP A 50 8.71 8.64 -15.75
C ASP A 50 8.97 8.02 -14.37
N ILE A 51 7.90 7.75 -13.62
CA ILE A 51 7.95 7.13 -12.29
C ILE A 51 6.93 5.99 -12.23
N VAL A 52 7.34 4.84 -11.71
CA VAL A 52 6.45 3.69 -11.46
C VAL A 52 6.52 3.34 -9.98
N ALA A 53 5.39 3.36 -9.28
CA ALA A 53 5.28 2.95 -7.88
C ALA A 53 4.36 1.72 -7.75
N VAL A 54 4.87 0.65 -7.14
CA VAL A 54 4.14 -0.61 -6.96
C VAL A 54 4.05 -0.94 -5.48
N GLY A 55 2.83 -0.99 -4.96
CA GLY A 55 2.52 -1.30 -3.57
C GLY A 55 1.85 -2.66 -3.42
N PHE A 56 2.24 -3.39 -2.39
CA PHE A 56 1.64 -4.67 -2.03
C PHE A 56 1.14 -4.66 -0.60
N GLN A 57 0.02 -5.33 -0.37
CA GLN A 57 -0.49 -5.66 0.96
C GLN A 57 -0.62 -7.18 1.08
N GLU A 58 -0.56 -7.67 2.31
CA GLU A 58 -0.51 -9.11 2.59
C GLU A 58 0.53 -9.82 1.71
N LEU A 59 1.69 -9.19 1.50
CA LEU A 59 2.70 -9.65 0.55
C LEU A 59 3.13 -11.09 0.82
N LEU A 60 3.16 -11.50 2.09
CA LEU A 60 3.64 -12.80 2.54
C LEU A 60 2.90 -13.23 3.81
N PRO A 61 2.94 -14.52 4.20
CA PRO A 61 2.33 -15.00 5.42
C PRO A 61 2.73 -14.19 6.65
N LEU A 62 1.76 -13.94 7.52
CA LEU A 62 1.92 -12.99 8.63
C LEU A 62 3.09 -13.35 9.56
N TYR A 63 3.29 -14.63 9.86
CA TYR A 63 4.41 -15.08 10.70
C TYR A 63 5.79 -14.73 10.11
N LEU A 64 5.95 -14.77 8.79
CA LEU A 64 7.19 -14.37 8.12
C LEU A 64 7.34 -12.84 8.12
N GLY A 65 6.25 -12.11 7.84
CA GLY A 65 6.25 -10.65 7.87
C GLY A 65 6.66 -10.11 9.25
N LEU A 66 6.03 -10.60 10.31
CA LEU A 66 6.32 -10.23 11.70
C LEU A 66 7.74 -10.64 12.11
N ALA A 67 8.20 -11.84 11.72
CA ALA A 67 9.57 -12.28 11.95
C ALA A 67 10.61 -11.44 11.18
N GLY A 68 10.20 -10.70 10.14
CA GLY A 68 11.10 -9.92 9.27
C GLY A 68 11.79 -10.76 8.19
N LEU A 69 11.16 -11.87 7.78
CA LEU A 69 11.66 -12.81 6.79
C LEU A 69 11.08 -12.53 5.40
N SER A 70 11.10 -11.26 4.97
CA SER A 70 10.50 -10.79 3.71
C SER A 70 11.51 -10.59 2.56
N LYS A 71 12.82 -10.67 2.84
CA LYS A 71 13.88 -10.31 1.89
C LYS A 71 13.77 -11.05 0.55
N SER A 72 13.67 -12.38 0.56
CA SER A 72 13.59 -13.16 -0.69
C SER A 72 12.35 -12.82 -1.52
N VAL A 73 11.20 -12.65 -0.85
CA VAL A 73 9.93 -12.31 -1.51
C VAL A 73 10.03 -10.94 -2.19
N ILE A 74 10.55 -9.93 -1.49
CA ILE A 74 10.65 -8.58 -2.05
C ILE A 74 11.72 -8.47 -3.15
N GLU A 75 12.82 -9.21 -3.07
CA GLU A 75 13.79 -9.28 -4.17
C GLU A 75 13.20 -9.96 -5.41
N GLY A 76 12.44 -11.05 -5.23
CA GLY A 76 11.74 -11.70 -6.34
C GLY A 76 10.73 -10.77 -7.01
N ARG A 77 9.98 -9.99 -6.21
CA ARG A 77 9.06 -8.97 -6.75
C ARG A 77 9.80 -7.86 -7.48
N HIS A 78 10.92 -7.38 -6.93
CA HIS A 78 11.73 -6.36 -7.59
C HIS A 78 12.19 -6.82 -8.98
N GLN A 79 12.79 -8.01 -9.07
CA GLN A 79 13.27 -8.56 -10.34
C GLN A 79 12.13 -8.74 -11.36
N HIS A 80 10.98 -9.28 -10.91
CA HIS A 80 9.84 -9.51 -11.78
C HIS A 80 9.24 -8.19 -12.29
N ILE A 81 9.01 -7.22 -11.41
CA ILE A 81 8.47 -5.90 -11.80
C ILE A 81 9.41 -5.20 -12.79
N LEU A 82 10.71 -5.16 -12.49
CA LEU A 82 11.68 -4.47 -13.35
C LEU A 82 11.75 -5.12 -14.74
N ALA A 83 11.76 -6.46 -14.81
CA ALA A 83 11.74 -7.17 -16.07
C ALA A 83 10.50 -6.83 -16.91
N GLU A 84 9.33 -6.74 -16.27
CA GLU A 84 8.05 -6.53 -16.93
C GLU A 84 7.88 -5.11 -17.44
N ILE A 85 8.22 -4.09 -16.64
CA ILE A 85 8.12 -2.69 -17.06
C ILE A 85 9.10 -2.38 -18.21
N GLU A 86 10.32 -2.92 -18.19
CA GLU A 86 11.30 -2.69 -19.26
C GLU A 86 10.98 -3.49 -20.54
N ALA A 87 10.50 -4.73 -20.38
CA ALA A 87 10.14 -5.57 -21.52
C ALA A 87 8.98 -4.96 -22.33
N HIS A 88 8.05 -4.26 -21.65
CA HIS A 88 6.86 -3.70 -22.27
C HIS A 88 6.87 -2.17 -22.39
N ALA A 89 7.98 -1.52 -22.06
CA ALA A 89 8.16 -0.10 -22.31
C ALA A 89 8.14 0.17 -23.83
N PRO A 90 7.44 1.22 -24.32
CA PRO A 90 7.21 1.44 -25.75
C PRO A 90 8.48 1.53 -26.60
N ASN A 91 9.58 2.05 -26.02
CA ASN A 91 10.87 2.23 -26.67
C ASN A 91 12.00 1.47 -25.95
N LYS A 92 11.67 0.42 -25.19
CA LYS A 92 12.63 -0.38 -24.39
C LYS A 92 13.41 0.47 -23.38
N GLU A 93 12.73 1.45 -22.81
CA GLU A 93 13.21 2.28 -21.72
C GLU A 93 13.72 1.45 -20.53
N LYS A 94 14.69 2.01 -19.81
CA LYS A 94 15.31 1.41 -18.64
C LYS A 94 14.96 2.16 -17.36
N TYR A 95 14.89 1.43 -16.26
CA TYR A 95 14.45 1.96 -14.98
C TYR A 95 15.43 1.64 -13.85
N SER A 96 15.63 2.62 -12.98
CA SER A 96 16.37 2.48 -11.75
C SER A 96 15.43 2.31 -10.57
N LEU A 97 15.74 1.39 -9.66
CA LEU A 97 15.05 1.31 -8.36
C LEU A 97 15.45 2.50 -7.51
N VAL A 98 14.49 3.40 -7.25
CA VAL A 98 14.69 4.58 -6.40
C VAL A 98 14.66 4.17 -4.94
N GLY A 99 13.63 3.44 -4.52
CA GLY A 99 13.43 3.07 -3.13
C GLY A 99 12.58 1.83 -2.98
N LYS A 100 12.86 1.05 -1.93
CA LYS A 100 12.17 -0.19 -1.60
C LYS A 100 12.07 -0.35 -0.11
N ILE A 101 10.88 -0.68 0.39
CA ILE A 101 10.63 -0.88 1.82
C ILE A 101 9.54 -1.93 2.04
N VAL A 102 9.67 -2.67 3.14
CA VAL A 102 8.67 -3.64 3.63
C VAL A 102 8.51 -3.44 5.13
N ASN A 103 7.26 -3.39 5.59
CA ASN A 103 6.89 -3.42 7.01
C ASN A 103 5.78 -4.46 7.21
N GLY A 104 6.08 -5.55 7.91
CA GLY A 104 5.17 -6.69 8.05
C GLY A 104 4.80 -7.27 6.68
N GLY A 105 3.53 -7.14 6.30
CA GLY A 105 3.00 -7.56 5.00
C GLY A 105 2.80 -6.43 3.98
N VAL A 106 3.15 -5.19 4.31
CA VAL A 106 3.00 -4.02 3.43
C VAL A 106 4.34 -3.71 2.78
N ALA A 107 4.37 -3.56 1.47
CA ALA A 107 5.60 -3.27 0.72
C ALA A 107 5.38 -2.19 -0.33
N LEU A 108 6.44 -1.44 -0.63
CA LEU A 108 6.46 -0.39 -1.63
C LEU A 108 7.79 -0.43 -2.39
N LEU A 109 7.72 -0.42 -3.72
CA LEU A 109 8.85 -0.26 -4.63
C LEU A 109 8.58 0.93 -5.55
N VAL A 110 9.54 1.83 -5.70
CA VAL A 110 9.45 2.98 -6.62
C VAL A 110 10.62 2.95 -7.59
N TYR A 111 10.31 3.10 -8.87
CA TYR A 111 11.25 3.10 -9.98
C TYR A 111 11.16 4.43 -10.73
N ALA A 112 12.27 4.83 -11.34
CA ALA A 112 12.36 6.04 -12.15
C ALA A 112 13.05 5.75 -13.48
N LEU A 113 12.60 6.41 -14.53
CA LEU A 113 13.14 6.31 -15.88
C LEU A 113 14.59 6.81 -15.91
N ASP A 114 15.52 5.95 -16.35
CA ASP A 114 16.97 6.20 -16.34
C ASP A 114 17.37 7.41 -17.18
N GLU A 115 16.92 7.43 -18.44
CA GLU A 115 17.09 8.53 -19.39
C GLU A 115 16.04 9.63 -19.16
N GLY A 116 15.85 10.01 -17.90
CA GLY A 116 14.80 10.95 -17.52
C GLY A 116 14.93 11.41 -16.07
N VAL A 117 13.83 11.29 -15.33
CA VAL A 117 13.72 11.83 -13.96
C VAL A 117 14.76 11.23 -13.00
N ALA A 118 15.20 9.98 -13.21
CA ALA A 118 16.16 9.31 -12.33
C ALA A 118 17.47 10.10 -12.12
N ARG A 119 17.95 10.79 -13.17
CA ARG A 119 19.19 11.60 -13.12
C ARG A 119 19.14 12.78 -12.16
N ARG A 120 17.94 13.22 -11.79
CA ARG A 120 17.70 14.38 -10.92
C ARG A 120 17.19 13.98 -9.54
N ILE A 121 17.05 12.68 -9.26
CA ILE A 121 16.60 12.20 -7.97
C ILE A 121 17.69 12.37 -6.92
N THR A 122 17.32 12.98 -5.80
CA THR A 122 18.16 13.21 -4.61
C THR A 122 17.36 12.94 -3.35
N ASP A 123 18.02 12.89 -2.18
CA ASP A 123 17.37 12.83 -0.86
C ASP A 123 16.36 11.68 -0.71
N VAL A 124 16.75 10.48 -1.16
CA VAL A 124 15.91 9.28 -1.07
C VAL A 124 15.82 8.81 0.38
N HIS A 125 14.59 8.71 0.88
CA HIS A 125 14.27 8.27 2.23
C HIS A 125 13.12 7.28 2.22
N THR A 126 13.17 6.31 3.13
CA THR A 126 12.08 5.36 3.36
C THR A 126 11.65 5.38 4.82
N SER A 127 10.36 5.24 5.08
CA SER A 127 9.81 5.19 6.45
C SER A 127 8.60 4.26 6.52
N TYR A 128 8.15 3.92 7.73
CA TYR A 128 6.95 3.11 7.93
C TYR A 128 6.16 3.55 9.16
N SER A 129 4.88 3.21 9.21
CA SER A 129 4.02 3.35 10.39
C SER A 129 3.26 2.04 10.60
N SER A 130 3.04 1.66 11.85
CA SER A 130 2.38 0.40 12.20
C SER A 130 1.16 0.68 13.06
N CYS A 131 0.00 0.20 12.60
CA CYS A 131 -1.31 0.49 13.21
C CYS A 131 -1.98 -0.74 13.84
N GLY A 132 -1.35 -1.91 13.74
CA GLY A 132 -1.89 -3.12 14.35
C GLY A 132 -2.04 -3.01 15.87
N PRO A 133 -2.73 -3.96 16.52
CA PRO A 133 -2.79 -4.03 17.98
C PRO A 133 -1.39 -3.93 18.58
N GLY A 134 -1.18 -2.98 19.50
CA GLY A 134 0.16 -2.73 20.07
C GLY A 134 1.19 -2.15 19.09
N TYR A 135 0.74 -1.47 18.02
CA TYR A 135 1.57 -0.94 16.95
C TYR A 135 2.30 -2.02 16.13
N MET A 136 1.73 -3.23 16.04
CA MET A 136 2.25 -4.31 15.22
C MET A 136 2.10 -4.02 13.71
N SER A 137 3.00 -4.58 12.88
CA SER A 137 3.09 -4.27 11.44
C SER A 137 2.09 -5.02 10.54
N ASN A 138 1.11 -5.72 11.11
CA ASN A 138 0.06 -6.39 10.33
C ASN A 138 -0.93 -5.41 9.65
N LYS A 139 -0.95 -4.16 10.13
CA LYS A 139 -1.65 -3.00 9.55
C LYS A 139 -0.74 -1.78 9.66
N GLY A 140 -0.92 -0.80 8.78
CA GLY A 140 -0.11 0.41 8.76
C GLY A 140 0.28 0.83 7.36
N ALA A 141 1.43 1.50 7.23
CA ALA A 141 1.91 2.02 5.95
C ALA A 141 3.43 1.96 5.80
N THR A 142 3.86 1.95 4.54
CA THR A 142 5.24 2.14 4.13
C THR A 142 5.31 3.36 3.22
N GLY A 143 6.42 4.10 3.27
CA GLY A 143 6.61 5.32 2.51
C GLY A 143 7.98 5.39 1.86
N VAL A 144 8.01 5.89 0.62
CA VAL A 144 9.23 6.26 -0.11
C VAL A 144 9.10 7.75 -0.47
N ARG A 145 10.07 8.55 -0.04
CA ARG A 145 10.18 9.97 -0.36
C ARG A 145 11.49 10.22 -1.08
N PHE A 146 11.46 11.09 -2.07
CA PHE A 146 12.66 11.62 -2.71
C PHE A 146 12.38 13.01 -3.26
N ARG A 147 13.45 13.73 -3.60
CA ARG A 147 13.38 15.01 -4.26
C ARG A 147 13.83 14.87 -5.70
N VAL A 148 13.18 15.58 -6.60
CA VAL A 148 13.58 15.72 -8.00
C VAL A 148 14.08 17.14 -8.17
N ALA A 149 15.39 17.32 -8.36
CA ALA A 149 16.00 18.63 -8.55
C ALA A 149 15.46 19.34 -9.79
N GLY A 150 15.41 20.68 -9.76
CA GLY A 150 15.05 21.48 -10.92
C GLY A 150 16.04 21.29 -12.08
N GLU A 151 15.61 21.58 -13.32
CA GLU A 151 16.50 21.46 -14.50
C GLU A 151 17.74 22.37 -14.40
N ASP A 152 17.62 23.48 -13.69
CA ASP A 152 18.68 24.43 -13.38
C ASP A 152 19.53 24.03 -12.16
N GLY A 153 19.29 22.85 -11.59
CA GLY A 153 19.93 22.39 -10.35
C GLY A 153 19.32 22.99 -9.08
N GLY A 154 18.18 23.67 -9.16
CA GLY A 154 17.45 24.21 -8.02
C GLY A 154 16.89 23.15 -7.08
N LEU A 155 16.26 23.61 -5.97
CA LEU A 155 15.70 22.72 -4.94
C LEU A 155 14.68 21.72 -5.50
N GLY A 156 13.91 22.11 -6.51
CA GLY A 156 12.96 21.22 -7.18
C GLY A 156 11.79 20.81 -6.29
N GLU A 157 11.29 19.59 -6.48
CA GLU A 157 10.03 19.14 -5.90
C GLU A 157 10.18 17.83 -5.11
N THR A 158 9.45 17.69 -4.01
CA THR A 158 9.45 16.49 -3.15
C THR A 158 8.29 15.57 -3.52
N PHE A 159 8.60 14.32 -3.82
CA PHE A 159 7.67 13.25 -4.16
C PHE A 159 7.57 12.27 -3.01
N THR A 160 6.35 11.98 -2.56
CA THR A 160 6.10 11.01 -1.48
C THR A 160 5.06 9.99 -1.91
N PHE A 161 5.45 8.72 -1.89
CA PHE A 161 4.58 7.58 -2.15
C PHE A 161 4.33 6.86 -0.84
N VAL A 162 3.06 6.60 -0.52
CA VAL A 162 2.63 5.90 0.69
C VAL A 162 1.76 4.72 0.29
N CYS A 163 2.20 3.51 0.62
CA CYS A 163 1.41 2.29 0.48
C CYS A 163 0.90 1.84 1.85
N ALA A 164 -0.42 1.69 2.01
CA ALA A 164 -1.05 1.39 3.28
C ALA A 164 -1.92 0.11 3.24
N HIS A 165 -2.13 -0.46 4.42
CA HIS A 165 -3.09 -1.52 4.69
C HIS A 165 -3.81 -1.18 5.99
N LEU A 166 -5.03 -0.65 5.89
CA LEU A 166 -5.80 -0.14 7.04
C LEU A 166 -6.72 -1.21 7.65
N THR A 167 -7.26 -0.94 8.83
CA THR A 167 -8.12 -1.85 9.59
C THR A 167 -9.30 -2.37 8.76
N ALA A 168 -9.43 -3.70 8.73
CA ALA A 168 -10.46 -4.42 7.98
C ALA A 168 -11.82 -4.41 8.69
N HIS A 169 -12.84 -4.91 7.98
CA HIS A 169 -14.25 -5.06 8.39
C HIS A 169 -15.11 -3.79 8.24
N ALA A 170 -16.39 -3.95 7.93
CA ALA A 170 -17.25 -2.85 7.47
C ALA A 170 -17.54 -1.84 8.58
N GLU A 171 -17.78 -2.34 9.78
CA GLU A 171 -18.10 -1.58 11.00
C GLU A 171 -16.92 -0.79 11.58
N LYS A 172 -15.71 -0.98 11.04
CA LYS A 172 -14.45 -0.47 11.58
C LYS A 172 -14.00 0.86 10.94
N VAL A 173 -14.95 1.70 10.52
CA VAL A 173 -14.66 3.01 9.89
C VAL A 173 -13.86 3.91 10.82
N ALA A 174 -14.25 4.01 12.09
CA ALA A 174 -13.55 4.82 13.07
C ALA A 174 -12.08 4.36 13.26
N ASP A 175 -11.84 3.05 13.27
CA ASP A 175 -10.49 2.49 13.39
C ASP A 175 -9.65 2.79 12.14
N ARG A 176 -10.24 2.77 10.92
CA ARG A 176 -9.53 3.21 9.70
C ARG A 176 -9.17 4.69 9.70
N ILE A 177 -10.08 5.54 10.19
CA ILE A 177 -9.81 6.98 10.37
C ILE A 177 -8.67 7.17 11.38
N ALA A 178 -8.68 6.41 12.48
CA ALA A 178 -7.61 6.44 13.47
C ALA A 178 -6.28 5.95 12.88
N ASP A 179 -6.27 4.89 12.08
CA ASP A 179 -5.07 4.41 11.37
C ASP A 179 -4.51 5.49 10.45
N TYR A 180 -5.36 6.13 9.65
CA TYR A 180 -4.96 7.22 8.76
C TYR A 180 -4.33 8.37 9.53
N ASN A 181 -4.99 8.88 10.58
CA ASN A 181 -4.46 9.97 11.39
C ASN A 181 -3.16 9.58 12.11
N HIS A 182 -3.06 8.32 12.56
CA HIS A 182 -1.82 7.78 13.11
C HIS A 182 -0.68 7.80 12.08
N ILE A 183 -0.94 7.34 10.86
CA ILE A 183 0.04 7.34 9.75
C ILE A 183 0.50 8.77 9.46
N VAL A 184 -0.41 9.75 9.37
CA VAL A 184 -0.05 11.16 9.14
C VAL A 184 0.95 11.68 10.18
N GLY A 185 0.76 11.34 11.46
CA GLY A 185 1.63 11.77 12.55
C GLY A 185 2.91 10.94 12.74
N THR A 186 2.99 9.71 12.21
CA THR A 186 4.09 8.78 12.53
C THR A 186 4.89 8.27 11.34
N LEU A 187 4.35 8.36 10.12
CA LEU A 187 5.11 8.10 8.89
C LEU A 187 5.92 9.35 8.54
N LEU A 188 7.02 9.52 9.28
CA LEU A 188 7.84 10.71 9.26
C LEU A 188 9.10 10.53 8.41
N PHE A 189 9.54 11.63 7.81
CA PHE A 189 10.77 11.75 7.04
C PHE A 189 11.69 12.82 7.65
N PRO A 190 12.97 12.89 7.23
CA PRO A 190 13.86 13.96 7.66
C PRO A 190 13.28 15.36 7.34
N PRO A 191 13.70 16.40 8.09
CA PRO A 191 13.28 17.78 7.79
C PRO A 191 13.62 18.15 6.35
N SER A 192 12.74 18.89 5.69
CA SER A 192 12.98 19.37 4.32
C SER A 192 14.21 20.30 4.27
N PRO A 193 14.99 20.29 3.18
CA PRO A 193 16.07 21.26 2.99
C PRO A 193 15.58 22.70 3.19
N GLY A 194 16.28 23.48 4.00
CA GLY A 194 15.91 24.86 4.33
C GLY A 194 14.80 25.01 5.38
N ALA A 195 14.32 23.92 5.99
CA ALA A 195 13.35 24.00 7.08
C ALA A 195 13.94 24.77 8.29
N PRO A 196 13.16 25.62 8.96
CA PRO A 196 13.64 26.44 10.09
C PRO A 196 13.86 25.64 11.38
N SER A 197 13.49 24.35 11.41
CA SER A 197 13.60 23.49 12.58
C SER A 197 14.04 22.08 12.18
N ASN A 198 14.62 21.36 13.15
CA ASN A 198 15.00 19.94 12.99
C ASN A 198 13.81 18.98 13.24
N VAL A 199 12.57 19.47 13.15
CA VAL A 199 11.37 18.67 13.33
C VAL A 199 11.19 17.78 12.10
N PRO A 200 10.97 16.46 12.27
CA PRO A 200 10.68 15.57 11.16
C PRO A 200 9.49 16.05 10.34
N SER A 201 9.54 15.81 9.03
CA SER A 201 8.47 16.19 8.12
C SER A 201 7.42 15.07 8.04
N THR A 202 6.15 15.46 7.98
CA THR A 202 4.99 14.58 7.76
C THR A 202 4.86 14.24 6.26
N ILE A 203 3.90 13.37 5.93
CA ILE A 203 3.58 13.04 4.53
C ILE A 203 3.11 14.25 3.72
N TYR A 204 2.54 15.27 4.38
CA TYR A 204 1.99 16.46 3.73
C TYR A 204 3.04 17.53 3.39
N ASP A 205 4.23 17.44 3.99
CA ASP A 205 5.39 18.23 3.63
C ASP A 205 6.03 17.72 2.31
N SER A 206 5.20 17.63 1.27
CA SER A 206 5.53 17.12 -0.06
C SER A 206 5.07 18.13 -1.11
N SER A 207 5.73 18.15 -2.26
CA SER A 207 5.21 18.82 -3.46
C SER A 207 4.15 17.96 -4.13
N HIS A 208 4.38 16.64 -4.20
CA HIS A 208 3.44 15.64 -4.71
C HIS A 208 3.32 14.49 -3.71
N LEU A 209 2.10 14.21 -3.25
CA LEU A 209 1.79 13.11 -2.32
C LEU A 209 0.87 12.11 -3.01
N PHE A 210 1.23 10.84 -2.95
CA PHE A 210 0.43 9.73 -3.42
C PHE A 210 0.19 8.76 -2.27
N PHE A 211 -1.07 8.53 -1.93
CA PHE A 211 -1.47 7.62 -0.86
C PHE A 211 -2.37 6.53 -1.43
N PHE A 212 -1.94 5.28 -1.34
CA PHE A 212 -2.63 4.17 -1.96
C PHE A 212 -2.51 2.88 -1.15
N GLY A 213 -3.29 1.86 -1.51
CA GLY A 213 -3.24 0.57 -0.85
C GLY A 213 -4.60 -0.09 -0.69
N ASP A 214 -4.64 -1.13 0.13
CA ASP A 214 -5.87 -1.67 0.68
C ASP A 214 -6.30 -0.80 1.87
N LEU A 215 -7.08 0.24 1.57
CA LEU A 215 -7.59 1.18 2.55
C LEU A 215 -8.79 0.61 3.31
N ASN A 216 -9.31 -0.55 2.91
CA ASN A 216 -10.34 -1.32 3.60
C ASN A 216 -11.68 -0.60 3.88
N PHE A 217 -11.92 0.58 3.31
CA PHE A 217 -13.24 1.22 3.34
C PHE A 217 -14.25 0.37 2.55
N ARG A 218 -15.48 0.29 3.06
CA ARG A 218 -16.55 -0.58 2.56
C ARG A 218 -17.75 0.25 2.08
N LEU A 219 -18.78 -0.44 1.61
CA LEU A 219 -20.07 0.17 1.33
C LEU A 219 -20.95 0.11 2.58
N ASP A 220 -21.52 1.25 2.96
CA ASP A 220 -22.53 1.37 4.02
C ASP A 220 -23.93 1.31 3.40
N LEU A 221 -24.33 0.10 2.98
CA LEU A 221 -25.59 -0.11 2.29
C LEU A 221 -26.77 -0.12 3.28
N PRO A 222 -27.90 0.53 2.95
CA PRO A 222 -29.13 0.36 3.72
C PRO A 222 -29.62 -1.10 3.61
N ASN A 223 -30.33 -1.57 4.65
CA ASN A 223 -30.84 -2.94 4.71
C ASN A 223 -31.72 -3.34 3.51
N SER A 224 -32.37 -2.37 2.85
CA SER A 224 -33.17 -2.61 1.64
C SER A 224 -32.34 -2.96 0.40
N LEU A 225 -31.07 -2.54 0.36
CA LEU A 225 -30.14 -2.80 -0.75
C LEU A 225 -29.13 -3.89 -0.42
N ALA A 226 -28.94 -4.22 0.86
CA ALA A 226 -28.12 -5.35 1.28
C ALA A 226 -28.83 -6.67 0.88
N PRO A 227 -28.28 -7.46 -0.07
CA PRO A 227 -28.92 -8.71 -0.44
C PRO A 227 -28.92 -9.68 0.75
N PRO A 228 -29.92 -10.56 0.88
CA PRO A 228 -29.81 -11.70 1.76
C PRO A 228 -28.55 -12.48 1.37
N THR A 229 -27.77 -12.90 2.36
CA THR A 229 -26.42 -13.50 2.28
C THR A 229 -26.30 -14.76 1.39
N SER A 230 -27.35 -15.15 0.68
CA SER A 230 -27.47 -16.37 -0.12
C SER A 230 -27.65 -16.17 -1.64
N SER A 231 -27.91 -14.95 -2.14
CA SER A 231 -28.27 -14.74 -3.56
C SER A 231 -27.14 -14.21 -4.47
N GLY A 232 -25.94 -13.95 -3.95
CA GLY A 232 -24.85 -13.35 -4.72
C GLY A 232 -25.11 -11.87 -5.07
N TYR A 233 -24.05 -11.12 -5.38
CA TYR A 233 -24.14 -9.68 -5.68
C TYR A 233 -24.28 -9.47 -7.19
N SER A 234 -25.49 -9.14 -7.66
CA SER A 234 -25.79 -8.66 -9.03
C SER A 234 -25.81 -7.11 -9.10
N LEU A 235 -25.41 -6.43 -8.02
CA LEU A 235 -25.43 -4.97 -7.91
C LEU A 235 -24.27 -4.27 -8.64
N MET A 236 -23.43 -5.02 -9.36
CA MET A 236 -22.21 -4.51 -9.99
C MET A 236 -22.10 -4.98 -11.44
N ASP A 237 -23.22 -5.16 -12.11
CA ASP A 237 -23.29 -5.74 -13.45
C ASP A 237 -23.20 -4.67 -14.54
N ASN A 238 -23.48 -3.40 -14.23
CA ASN A 238 -23.34 -2.29 -15.16
C ASN A 238 -22.91 -0.98 -14.48
N ASN A 239 -22.53 0.02 -15.29
CA ASN A 239 -22.01 1.30 -14.83
C ASN A 239 -23.02 2.15 -14.05
N GLU A 240 -24.32 2.06 -14.36
CA GLU A 240 -25.37 2.82 -13.67
C GLU A 240 -25.47 2.37 -12.21
N GLN A 241 -25.46 1.06 -11.98
CA GLN A 241 -25.46 0.51 -10.62
C GLN A 241 -24.19 0.89 -9.83
N LEU A 242 -23.01 0.86 -10.46
CA LEU A 242 -21.77 1.29 -9.80
C LEU A 242 -21.84 2.77 -9.42
N GLN A 243 -22.41 3.61 -10.29
CA GLN A 243 -22.62 5.03 -10.03
C GLN A 243 -23.60 5.27 -8.88
N GLU A 244 -24.64 4.45 -8.73
CA GLU A 244 -25.56 4.50 -7.59
C GLU A 244 -24.86 4.06 -6.30
N LEU A 245 -24.08 2.97 -6.35
CA LEU A 245 -23.42 2.42 -5.18
C LEU A 245 -22.34 3.32 -4.58
N LYS A 246 -21.70 4.18 -5.40
CA LYS A 246 -20.60 5.04 -4.95
C LYS A 246 -21.01 5.98 -3.80
N VAL A 247 -22.29 6.35 -3.70
CA VAL A 247 -22.77 7.25 -2.63
C VAL A 247 -22.72 6.60 -1.25
N TYR A 248 -22.68 5.27 -1.20
CA TYR A 248 -22.54 4.49 0.02
C TYR A 248 -21.08 4.17 0.35
N ASP A 249 -20.12 4.62 -0.45
CA ASP A 249 -18.69 4.40 -0.22
C ASP A 249 -18.22 5.17 1.02
N GLN A 250 -17.77 4.43 2.03
CA GLN A 250 -17.33 5.02 3.29
C GLN A 250 -16.15 5.98 3.09
N LEU A 251 -15.19 5.68 2.20
CA LEU A 251 -14.04 6.57 1.96
C LEU A 251 -14.49 7.92 1.40
N SER A 252 -15.34 7.91 0.36
CA SER A 252 -15.88 9.13 -0.25
C SER A 252 -16.63 9.97 0.78
N ASN A 253 -17.43 9.33 1.62
CA ASN A 253 -18.20 10.01 2.67
C ASN A 253 -17.29 10.63 3.73
N GLU A 254 -16.27 9.92 4.20
CA GLU A 254 -15.33 10.44 5.20
C GLU A 254 -14.41 11.54 4.65
N LYS A 255 -14.04 11.48 3.36
CA LYS A 255 -13.38 12.59 2.66
C LYS A 255 -14.26 13.83 2.62
N GLN A 256 -15.53 13.69 2.27
CA GLN A 256 -16.48 14.80 2.23
C GLN A 256 -16.68 15.43 3.61
N ARG A 257 -16.73 14.61 4.67
CA ARG A 257 -16.77 15.08 6.07
C ARG A 257 -15.46 15.67 6.57
N ARG A 258 -14.37 15.61 5.78
CA ARG A 258 -13.02 16.03 6.15
C ARG A 258 -12.51 15.33 7.44
N THR A 259 -12.82 14.05 7.63
CA THR A 259 -12.35 13.24 8.78
C THR A 259 -11.12 12.41 8.45
N ALA A 260 -10.91 12.08 7.17
CA ALA A 260 -9.74 11.37 6.65
C ALA A 260 -9.36 11.87 5.25
N PHE A 261 -8.10 11.67 4.86
CA PHE A 261 -7.54 12.02 3.54
C PHE A 261 -7.82 13.46 3.09
N ILE A 262 -7.69 14.40 4.04
CA ILE A 262 -8.01 15.82 3.83
C ILE A 262 -7.07 16.41 2.77
N GLY A 263 -7.64 17.08 1.76
CA GLY A 263 -6.88 17.67 0.65
C GLY A 263 -6.35 16.67 -0.38
N LEU A 264 -6.68 15.37 -0.27
CA LEU A 264 -6.34 14.39 -1.30
C LEU A 264 -7.52 14.19 -2.27
N HIS A 265 -7.20 14.14 -3.55
CA HIS A 265 -8.11 13.85 -4.65
C HIS A 265 -8.02 12.38 -5.05
N GLU A 266 -9.01 11.91 -5.79
CA GLU A 266 -9.07 10.54 -6.31
C GLU A 266 -9.78 10.57 -7.67
N GLY A 267 -9.37 9.70 -8.61
CA GLY A 267 -10.10 9.53 -9.86
C GLY A 267 -11.46 8.85 -9.67
N GLU A 268 -12.22 8.67 -10.74
CA GLU A 268 -13.55 8.06 -10.67
C GLU A 268 -13.49 6.53 -10.45
N PHE A 269 -13.24 6.12 -9.20
CA PHE A 269 -13.08 4.70 -8.80
C PHE A 269 -14.29 3.82 -9.15
N TRP A 270 -15.47 4.41 -9.27
CA TRP A 270 -16.73 3.74 -9.59
C TRP A 270 -16.88 3.40 -11.09
N LYS A 271 -15.90 3.74 -11.94
CA LYS A 271 -15.85 3.31 -13.36
C LYS A 271 -15.39 1.86 -13.57
N PHE A 272 -14.93 1.20 -12.51
CA PHE A 272 -14.63 -0.23 -12.50
C PHE A 272 -15.32 -0.91 -11.32
N LYS A 273 -15.53 -2.22 -11.41
CA LYS A 273 -16.23 -3.00 -10.37
C LYS A 273 -15.42 -3.07 -9.08
N ALA A 274 -16.09 -3.36 -7.96
CA ALA A 274 -15.42 -3.53 -6.67
C ALA A 274 -14.26 -4.53 -6.74
N THR A 275 -13.23 -4.26 -5.98
CA THR A 275 -12.00 -5.07 -6.00
C THR A 275 -12.01 -6.18 -4.96
N TYR A 276 -12.94 -6.16 -4.02
CA TYR A 276 -13.05 -7.10 -2.91
C TYR A 276 -14.53 -7.38 -2.58
N LYS A 277 -14.95 -8.54 -2.04
CA LYS A 277 -14.21 -9.78 -1.84
C LYS A 277 -14.54 -10.75 -2.97
N CYS A 278 -13.60 -10.94 -3.89
CA CYS A 278 -13.75 -11.84 -5.02
C CYS A 278 -13.62 -13.31 -4.58
N ILE A 279 -14.17 -14.21 -5.39
CA ILE A 279 -13.87 -15.64 -5.29
C ILE A 279 -12.54 -15.90 -5.99
N ILE A 280 -11.58 -16.50 -5.28
CA ILE A 280 -10.29 -16.92 -5.85
C ILE A 280 -10.54 -17.85 -7.05
N GLY A 281 -9.84 -17.61 -8.16
CA GLY A 281 -10.01 -18.30 -9.43
C GLY A 281 -11.10 -17.72 -10.34
N ALA A 282 -11.94 -16.79 -9.85
CA ALA A 282 -12.99 -16.16 -10.63
C ALA A 282 -12.60 -14.74 -11.07
N VAL A 283 -12.88 -14.41 -12.33
CA VAL A 283 -12.64 -13.06 -12.90
C VAL A 283 -13.58 -12.03 -12.28
N ASP A 284 -14.88 -12.36 -12.22
CA ASP A 284 -15.93 -11.39 -11.88
C ASP A 284 -17.05 -12.04 -11.05
N LYS A 285 -16.67 -12.65 -9.93
CA LYS A 285 -17.62 -13.22 -8.97
C LYS A 285 -17.19 -12.86 -7.55
N TYR A 286 -18.18 -12.53 -6.73
CA TYR A 286 -17.97 -12.13 -5.34
C TYR A 286 -18.40 -13.22 -4.36
N ASN A 287 -17.70 -13.26 -3.23
CA ASN A 287 -18.06 -14.13 -2.13
C ASN A 287 -19.35 -13.61 -1.47
N PRO A 288 -20.44 -14.40 -1.41
CA PRO A 288 -21.73 -13.94 -0.87
C PRO A 288 -21.70 -13.62 0.63
N ALA A 289 -20.66 -14.07 1.36
CA ALA A 289 -20.51 -13.77 2.77
C ALA A 289 -20.06 -12.33 3.07
N ARG A 290 -19.74 -11.52 2.05
CA ARG A 290 -19.25 -10.14 2.21
C ARG A 290 -19.80 -9.24 1.12
N VAL A 291 -20.26 -8.05 1.51
CA VAL A 291 -20.61 -6.98 0.58
C VAL A 291 -19.38 -6.58 -0.24
N PRO A 292 -19.45 -6.58 -1.58
CA PRO A 292 -18.37 -6.10 -2.43
C PRO A 292 -18.08 -4.63 -2.17
N ALA A 293 -16.81 -4.26 -2.19
CA ALA A 293 -16.34 -2.91 -1.92
C ALA A 293 -15.06 -2.57 -2.70
N TRP A 294 -14.89 -1.28 -2.96
CA TRP A 294 -13.64 -0.70 -3.46
C TRP A 294 -12.68 -0.47 -2.29
N THR A 295 -12.03 -1.55 -1.84
CA THR A 295 -11.05 -1.50 -0.74
C THR A 295 -9.70 -0.98 -1.20
N ASP A 296 -9.36 -1.22 -2.47
CA ASP A 296 -8.06 -0.89 -3.06
C ASP A 296 -8.16 0.47 -3.78
N ARG A 297 -7.45 1.48 -3.28
CA ARG A 297 -7.66 2.89 -3.67
C ARG A 297 -6.35 3.63 -3.89
N ILE A 298 -6.36 4.62 -4.77
CA ILE A 298 -5.20 5.47 -5.06
C ILE A 298 -5.63 6.95 -5.01
N LEU A 299 -5.10 7.68 -4.04
CA LEU A 299 -5.35 9.09 -3.82
C LEU A 299 -4.09 9.91 -4.03
N TYR A 300 -4.24 11.18 -4.36
CA TYR A 300 -3.12 12.06 -4.68
C TYR A 300 -3.41 13.53 -4.35
N ALA A 301 -2.34 14.30 -4.14
CA ALA A 301 -2.37 15.75 -3.98
C ALA A 301 -1.09 16.36 -4.54
N THR A 302 -1.17 17.57 -5.08
CA THR A 302 -0.02 18.37 -5.52
C THR A 302 -0.07 19.77 -4.92
N HIS A 303 1.10 20.42 -4.79
CA HIS A 303 1.25 21.78 -4.28
C HIS A 303 0.46 22.84 -5.07
N SER A 304 0.23 22.58 -6.35
CA SER A 304 -0.56 23.43 -7.24
C SER A 304 -2.07 23.31 -7.03
N ASP A 305 -2.54 22.34 -6.24
CA ASP A 305 -3.97 22.20 -5.93
C ASP A 305 -4.47 23.37 -5.09
N ASP A 306 -5.69 23.80 -5.36
CA ASP A 306 -6.43 24.72 -4.50
C ASP A 306 -7.11 23.90 -3.38
N PRO A 307 -6.82 24.18 -2.10
CA PRO A 307 -7.39 23.44 -0.97
C PRO A 307 -8.92 23.39 -0.93
N GLU A 308 -9.60 24.34 -1.59
CA GLU A 308 -11.06 24.41 -1.63
C GLU A 308 -11.65 23.92 -2.97
N ALA A 309 -10.82 23.58 -3.97
CA ALA A 309 -11.30 23.01 -5.22
C ALA A 309 -11.72 21.54 -5.04
N SER A 310 -12.71 21.10 -5.82
CA SER A 310 -13.12 19.70 -5.87
C SER A 310 -12.15 18.82 -6.65
N GLU A 311 -11.45 19.41 -7.62
CA GLU A 311 -10.57 18.72 -8.57
C GLU A 311 -9.11 19.10 -8.38
N SER A 312 -8.22 18.14 -8.63
CA SER A 312 -6.77 18.35 -8.64
C SER A 312 -6.32 18.89 -10.00
N THR A 313 -5.19 19.57 -9.98
CA THR A 313 -4.40 19.93 -11.16
C THR A 313 -3.65 18.74 -11.77
N ILE A 314 -3.57 17.60 -11.06
CA ILE A 314 -3.13 16.32 -11.62
C ILE A 314 -4.22 15.77 -12.56
N THR A 315 -3.84 15.44 -13.79
CA THR A 315 -4.76 14.80 -14.74
C THR A 315 -4.75 13.29 -14.56
N ASN A 316 -5.91 12.71 -14.25
CA ASN A 316 -6.08 11.25 -14.21
C ASN A 316 -6.29 10.71 -15.64
N VAL A 317 -5.24 10.11 -16.20
CA VAL A 317 -5.26 9.55 -17.56
C VAL A 317 -5.96 8.19 -17.59
N LEU A 318 -5.73 7.39 -16.55
CA LEU A 318 -6.32 6.07 -16.36
C LEU A 318 -6.51 5.83 -14.87
N TYR A 319 -7.64 5.24 -14.48
CA TYR A 319 -7.82 4.63 -13.18
C TYR A 319 -8.73 3.42 -13.32
N THR A 320 -8.19 2.21 -13.13
CA THR A 320 -8.91 0.96 -13.38
C THR A 320 -8.44 -0.16 -12.45
N SER A 321 -9.22 -1.23 -12.37
CA SER A 321 -8.80 -2.52 -11.83
C SER A 321 -8.42 -3.51 -12.93
N ILE A 322 -7.77 -4.61 -12.55
CA ILE A 322 -7.38 -5.71 -13.46
C ILE A 322 -8.14 -7.00 -13.08
N PRO A 323 -9.36 -7.22 -13.60
CA PRO A 323 -10.21 -8.36 -13.20
C PRO A 323 -9.64 -9.73 -13.55
N SER A 324 -8.76 -9.81 -14.58
CA SER A 324 -8.11 -11.05 -15.02
C SER A 324 -7.23 -11.69 -13.94
N TYR A 325 -6.86 -10.94 -12.90
CA TYR A 325 -6.09 -11.46 -11.77
C TYR A 325 -7.01 -12.15 -10.78
N THR A 326 -6.81 -13.45 -10.61
CA THR A 326 -7.74 -14.31 -9.84
C THR A 326 -7.09 -15.05 -8.68
N THR A 327 -5.80 -14.86 -8.44
CA THR A 327 -5.07 -15.55 -7.37
C THR A 327 -5.47 -15.04 -5.98
N SER A 328 -5.74 -13.74 -5.86
CA SER A 328 -6.21 -13.11 -4.62
C SER A 328 -7.75 -12.99 -4.62
N ASP A 329 -8.33 -12.80 -3.44
CA ASP A 329 -9.70 -12.32 -3.28
C ASP A 329 -9.81 -10.80 -3.48
N HIS A 330 -8.70 -10.14 -3.78
CA HIS A 330 -8.62 -8.77 -4.29
C HIS A 330 -8.30 -8.71 -5.79
N LYS A 331 -8.71 -7.63 -6.46
CA LYS A 331 -8.26 -7.26 -7.80
C LYS A 331 -7.23 -6.12 -7.73
N PRO A 332 -6.10 -6.22 -8.44
CA PRO A 332 -5.14 -5.12 -8.52
C PRO A 332 -5.80 -3.86 -9.08
N VAL A 333 -5.33 -2.70 -8.62
CA VAL A 333 -5.70 -1.38 -9.17
C VAL A 333 -4.47 -0.67 -9.73
N VAL A 334 -4.69 0.13 -10.76
CA VAL A 334 -3.65 0.92 -11.41
C VAL A 334 -4.18 2.29 -11.83
N THR A 335 -3.37 3.32 -11.70
CA THR A 335 -3.63 4.64 -12.27
C THR A 335 -2.42 5.17 -13.03
N LEU A 336 -2.68 5.97 -14.05
CA LEU A 336 -1.71 6.82 -14.73
C LEU A 336 -2.08 8.28 -14.48
N LEU A 337 -1.14 9.02 -13.90
CA LEU A 337 -1.32 10.41 -13.50
C LEU A 337 -0.34 11.30 -14.27
N LEU A 338 -0.86 12.29 -14.97
CA LEU A 338 -0.05 13.31 -15.61
C LEU A 338 0.03 14.53 -14.68
N LEU A 339 1.19 14.73 -14.07
CA LEU A 339 1.40 15.79 -13.09
C LEU A 339 1.39 17.18 -13.74
N PRO A 340 1.12 18.25 -12.99
CA PRO A 340 1.29 19.62 -13.45
C PRO A 340 2.71 19.88 -13.96
N THR A 341 2.87 20.94 -14.77
CA THR A 341 4.19 21.39 -15.19
C THR A 341 5.05 21.69 -13.95
N PRO A 342 6.30 21.18 -13.88
CA PRO A 342 7.18 21.47 -12.76
C PRO A 342 7.38 22.98 -12.57
N THR A 343 7.44 23.43 -11.32
CA THR A 343 7.67 24.86 -11.06
C THR A 343 9.06 25.27 -11.52
N GLN A 344 9.14 26.29 -12.38
CA GLN A 344 10.41 26.85 -12.83
C GLN A 344 10.95 27.81 -11.77
N ARG A 345 11.92 27.32 -10.99
CA ARG A 345 12.73 28.03 -9.99
C ARG A 345 11.96 28.56 -8.79
N THR A 346 12.19 27.92 -7.65
CA THR A 346 11.70 28.36 -6.35
C THR A 346 12.85 28.47 -5.36
N ASP A 347 12.83 29.51 -4.53
CA ASP A 347 13.80 29.67 -3.43
C ASP A 347 13.52 28.67 -2.30
N THR A 348 12.33 28.08 -2.28
CA THR A 348 11.88 27.07 -1.32
C THR A 348 11.21 25.90 -2.05
N ILE A 349 11.24 24.70 -1.46
CA ILE A 349 10.50 23.56 -2.03
C ILE A 349 9.00 23.83 -1.88
N PRO A 350 8.21 23.79 -2.96
CA PRO A 350 6.76 24.01 -2.86
C PRO A 350 6.10 22.83 -2.14
N THR A 351 5.13 23.12 -1.26
CA THR A 351 4.44 22.10 -0.45
C THR A 351 2.93 22.15 -0.68
N ILE A 352 2.27 21.01 -0.53
CA ILE A 352 0.81 20.87 -0.58
C ILE A 352 0.15 21.90 0.34
N ARG A 353 -0.83 22.62 -0.21
CA ARG A 353 -1.66 23.55 0.54
C ARG A 353 -2.82 22.77 1.16
N LEU A 354 -3.01 22.95 2.46
CA LEU A 354 -4.09 22.31 3.20
C LEU A 354 -5.12 23.34 3.64
N PRO A 355 -6.38 22.92 3.90
CA PRO A 355 -7.38 23.80 4.50
C PRO A 355 -6.86 24.39 5.82
N SER A 356 -7.20 25.65 6.08
CA SER A 356 -6.62 26.45 7.19
C SER A 356 -6.79 25.85 8.59
N GLY A 357 -7.76 24.97 8.81
CA GLY A 357 -7.98 24.28 10.09
C GLY A 357 -7.22 22.96 10.25
N TYR A 358 -6.47 22.51 9.24
CA TYR A 358 -5.79 21.21 9.24
C TYR A 358 -4.27 21.39 9.20
N HIS A 359 -3.63 21.09 10.33
CA HIS A 359 -2.18 21.18 10.50
C HIS A 359 -1.63 19.85 11.00
N PRO A 360 -1.29 18.92 10.07
CA PRO A 360 -0.54 17.72 10.40
C PRO A 360 0.72 18.07 11.18
N SER A 361 0.98 17.32 12.24
CA SER A 361 2.22 17.47 13.02
C SER A 361 2.76 16.10 13.42
N PRO A 362 4.09 15.97 13.55
CA PRO A 362 4.70 14.74 14.03
C PRO A 362 4.21 14.37 15.43
N ASP A 363 3.88 13.09 15.61
CA ASP A 363 3.55 12.52 16.90
C ASP A 363 4.84 12.37 17.72
N PRO A 364 4.96 13.03 18.89
CA PRO A 364 6.16 12.98 19.72
C PRO A 364 6.45 11.56 20.26
N TRP A 365 5.44 10.69 20.30
CA TRP A 365 5.55 9.30 20.76
C TRP A 365 5.87 8.31 19.65
N THR A 366 6.14 8.78 18.42
CA THR A 366 6.45 7.90 17.28
C THR A 366 7.53 6.87 17.60
N LYS A 367 8.64 7.29 18.24
CA LYS A 367 9.77 6.40 18.56
C LYS A 367 9.38 5.29 19.56
N PRO A 368 8.81 5.61 20.75
CA PRO A 368 8.28 4.59 21.66
C PRO A 368 7.27 3.64 21.01
N LYS A 369 6.29 4.15 20.27
CA LYS A 369 5.25 3.33 19.61
C LYS A 369 5.87 2.34 18.62
N ARG A 370 6.80 2.82 17.78
CA ARG A 370 7.55 1.99 16.83
C ARG A 370 8.37 0.92 17.56
N TYR A 371 9.02 1.25 18.66
CA TYR A 371 9.79 0.27 19.44
C TYR A 371 8.89 -0.83 20.02
N VAL A 372 7.75 -0.48 20.62
CA VAL A 372 6.77 -1.44 21.14
C VAL A 372 6.28 -2.38 20.03
N GLY A 373 5.89 -1.82 18.89
CA GLY A 373 5.45 -2.57 17.71
C GLY A 373 6.50 -3.57 17.23
N LEU A 374 7.76 -3.13 17.08
CA LEU A 374 8.85 -4.00 16.66
C LEU A 374 9.09 -5.16 17.62
N VAL A 375 9.06 -4.91 18.94
CA VAL A 375 9.23 -5.97 19.93
C VAL A 375 8.10 -7.00 19.83
N LEU A 376 6.85 -6.55 19.76
CA LEU A 376 5.69 -7.44 19.64
C LEU A 376 5.72 -8.23 18.32
N ASP A 377 6.05 -7.58 17.21
CA ASP A 377 6.23 -8.25 15.91
C ASP A 377 7.25 -9.38 16.00
N LYS A 378 8.43 -9.13 16.59
CA LYS A 378 9.47 -10.17 16.70
C LYS A 378 9.06 -11.29 17.63
N VAL A 379 8.48 -10.99 18.78
CA VAL A 379 8.04 -12.02 19.73
C VAL A 379 6.96 -12.90 19.12
N VAL A 380 5.91 -12.31 18.54
CA VAL A 380 4.80 -13.06 17.93
C VAL A 380 5.27 -13.79 16.67
N GLY A 381 5.97 -13.09 15.78
CA GLY A 381 6.42 -13.60 14.49
C GLY A 381 7.39 -14.77 14.61
N ILE A 382 8.43 -14.64 15.45
CA ILE A 382 9.44 -15.70 15.64
C ILE A 382 8.81 -16.91 16.32
N THR A 383 7.97 -16.70 17.34
CA THR A 383 7.29 -17.80 18.04
C THR A 383 6.38 -18.57 17.08
N TRP A 384 5.57 -17.87 16.29
CA TRP A 384 4.70 -18.50 15.29
C TRP A 384 5.52 -19.19 14.19
N TRP A 385 6.59 -18.55 13.71
CA TRP A 385 7.49 -19.16 12.72
C TRP A 385 8.11 -20.46 13.23
N LEU A 386 8.59 -20.52 14.48
CA LEU A 386 9.13 -21.73 15.09
C LEU A 386 8.08 -22.84 15.17
N PHE A 387 6.84 -22.53 15.57
CA PHE A 387 5.77 -23.54 15.54
C PHE A 387 5.52 -24.04 14.13
N THR A 388 5.45 -23.15 13.13
CA THR A 388 5.28 -23.59 11.74
C THR A 388 6.43 -24.48 11.27
N LEU A 389 7.67 -24.17 11.66
CA LEU A 389 8.85 -24.97 11.33
C LEU A 389 8.81 -26.37 11.99
N PHE A 390 8.57 -26.44 13.30
CA PHE A 390 8.47 -27.71 14.04
C PHE A 390 7.25 -28.56 13.66
N GLY A 391 6.23 -27.93 13.09
CA GLY A 391 5.07 -28.60 12.54
C GLY A 391 5.16 -28.92 11.06
N MET A 392 6.35 -28.87 10.47
CA MET A 392 6.59 -29.16 9.04
C MET A 392 5.64 -28.36 8.12
N GLY A 393 5.45 -27.07 8.40
CA GLY A 393 4.57 -26.17 7.66
C GLY A 393 3.21 -25.94 8.30
N SER A 394 2.86 -26.65 9.39
CA SER A 394 1.61 -26.44 10.14
C SER A 394 1.87 -25.97 11.57
N SER A 395 1.48 -24.74 11.89
CA SER A 395 1.67 -24.18 13.24
C SER A 395 0.89 -24.96 14.31
N ILE A 396 -0.25 -25.57 13.95
CA ILE A 396 -1.06 -26.40 14.84
C ILE A 396 -0.30 -27.68 15.21
N VAL A 397 0.30 -28.36 14.21
CA VAL A 397 1.12 -29.56 14.44
C VAL A 397 2.35 -29.20 15.26
N GLY A 398 2.97 -28.04 15.00
CA GLY A 398 4.12 -27.57 15.77
C GLY A 398 3.81 -27.29 17.23
N LEU A 399 2.67 -26.66 17.52
CA LEU A 399 2.22 -26.46 18.90
C LEU A 399 1.97 -27.80 19.60
N PHE A 400 1.31 -28.75 18.93
CA PHE A 400 1.12 -30.10 19.45
C PHE A 400 2.46 -30.78 19.74
N ASN A 401 3.40 -30.76 18.79
CA ASN A 401 4.74 -31.31 18.96
C ASN A 401 5.51 -30.66 20.12
N ALA A 402 5.38 -29.34 20.30
CA ALA A 402 5.99 -28.62 21.42
C ALA A 402 5.41 -29.04 22.77
N LEU A 403 4.08 -29.19 22.86
CA LEU A 403 3.40 -29.65 24.09
C LEU A 403 3.77 -31.10 24.44
N VAL A 404 3.79 -32.00 23.45
CA VAL A 404 4.20 -33.40 23.64
C VAL A 404 5.67 -33.47 24.03
N GLY A 405 6.55 -32.73 23.36
CA GLY A 405 7.98 -32.67 23.67
C GLY A 405 8.24 -32.12 25.07
N PHE A 406 7.52 -31.08 25.49
CA PHE A 406 7.62 -30.54 26.85
C PHE A 406 7.13 -31.55 27.89
N GLY A 407 6.02 -32.24 27.63
CA GLY A 407 5.52 -33.32 28.47
C GLY A 407 6.53 -34.45 28.63
N ALA A 408 7.11 -34.93 27.52
CA ALA A 408 8.14 -35.96 27.51
C ALA A 408 9.43 -35.53 28.23
N TRP A 409 9.87 -34.27 28.05
CA TRP A 409 11.03 -33.73 28.76
C TRP A 409 10.79 -33.62 30.27
N ARG A 410 9.60 -33.16 30.69
CA ARG A 410 9.24 -33.14 32.12
C ARG A 410 9.18 -34.54 32.71
N TRP A 411 8.60 -35.49 31.98
CA TRP A 411 8.57 -36.90 32.37
C TRP A 411 9.99 -37.47 32.53
N TYR A 412 10.86 -37.25 31.55
CA TYR A 412 12.25 -37.69 31.58
C TYR A 412 13.03 -37.06 32.74
N ARG A 413 12.87 -35.74 32.98
CA ARG A 413 13.54 -35.06 34.09
C ARG A 413 13.07 -35.58 35.44
N TRP A 414 11.77 -35.79 35.61
CA TRP A 414 11.21 -36.37 36.83
C TRP A 414 11.76 -37.78 37.07
N TRP A 415 11.81 -38.61 36.03
CA TRP A 415 12.33 -39.97 36.13
C TRP A 415 13.84 -39.99 36.42
N SER A 416 14.60 -39.09 35.81
CA SER A 416 16.05 -38.96 36.05
C SER A 416 16.33 -38.51 37.50
N SER A 417 15.58 -37.52 38.02
CA SER A 417 15.71 -37.12 39.43
C SER A 417 15.32 -38.22 40.41
N ALA A 418 14.30 -39.02 40.08
CA ALA A 418 13.88 -40.16 40.90
C ALA A 418 14.94 -41.30 40.88
N ALA A 419 15.61 -41.50 39.75
CA ALA A 419 16.69 -42.48 39.62
C ALA A 419 17.97 -42.06 40.37
N ASP A 420 18.28 -40.76 40.42
CA ASP A 420 19.40 -40.23 41.20
C ASP A 420 19.17 -40.35 42.72
N GLU A 421 17.93 -40.20 43.20
CA GLU A 421 17.56 -40.43 44.62
C GLU A 421 17.70 -41.91 45.04
N VAL A 422 17.48 -42.85 44.11
CA VAL A 422 17.58 -44.30 44.39
C VAL A 422 19.03 -44.80 44.37
N ASN A 423 19.93 -44.16 43.62
CA ASN A 423 21.34 -44.53 43.51
C ASN A 423 22.28 -43.73 44.46
N GLY A 424 21.73 -42.80 45.25
CA GLY A 424 22.44 -41.98 46.22
C GLY A 424 22.46 -42.53 47.66
N VAL A 425 22.58 -43.85 47.83
CA VAL A 425 22.85 -44.54 49.12
C VAL A 425 24.26 -45.10 49.12
#